data_AF-A0A6A0AMR6-F1
#
_entry.id   AF-A0A6A0AMR6-F1
#
_cell.length_a   1.000
_cell.length_b   1.000
_cell.length_c   1.000
_cell.angle_alpha   90.00
_cell.angle_beta   90.00
_cell.angle_gamma   90.00
#
_symmetry.space_group_name_H-M   'P 1'
#
loop_
_entity.id
_entity.type
_entity.pdbx_description
1 polymer ?
#
loop_
_entity_poly.entity_id
_entity_poly.type
_entity_poly.pdbx_seq_one_letter_code
_entity_poly.pdbx_strand_id
1 'polypeptide(L)'
;ALVGLVAETLEGLSVIQAFNKTEFFIQTAIQRNDVHHATVFTGESLNLWLAHWCDLYGAILVLAVSCFAVGLAEELGAATVGLAFSNTIQMLVFYTWSVRFLAESLFNLAAVEKIGWLATSIPVEGAAKADQTLASSTSTSGGKPDLSIVVSAGGKQAKSGTMDADGAPINWPSRGTVVFDNVWMK
;
A
#
# COMPACT_ATOMS: atom_id res chain seq x y z
N ALA A 1 -7.18 -4.44 10.24
CA ALA A 1 -7.40 -5.20 11.48
C ALA A 1 -8.04 -4.36 12.59
N LEU A 2 -7.45 -3.21 12.95
CA LEU A 2 -7.97 -2.34 14.01
C LEU A 2 -9.29 -1.65 13.61
N VAL A 3 -9.35 -1.06 12.41
CA VAL A 3 -10.59 -0.47 11.85
C VAL A 3 -11.71 -1.50 11.73
N GLY A 4 -11.37 -2.74 11.32
CA GLY A 4 -12.34 -3.84 11.24
C GLY A 4 -12.90 -4.22 12.60
N LEU A 5 -12.08 -4.27 13.65
CA LEU A 5 -12.55 -4.54 15.01
C LEU A 5 -13.49 -3.44 15.51
N VAL A 6 -13.18 -2.17 15.23
CA VAL A 6 -14.05 -1.04 15.61
C VAL A 6 -15.38 -1.11 14.88
N ALA A 7 -15.38 -1.41 13.58
CA ALA A 7 -16.62 -1.59 12.81
C ALA A 7 -17.45 -2.77 13.33
N GLU A 8 -16.82 -3.92 13.58
CA GLU A 8 -17.45 -5.13 14.13
C GLU A 8 -18.03 -4.88 15.53
N THR A 9 -17.32 -4.12 16.36
CA THR A 9 -17.79 -3.74 17.71
C THR A 9 -18.94 -2.74 17.65
N LEU A 10 -18.92 -1.80 16.69
CA LEU A 10 -19.99 -0.82 16.49
C LEU A 10 -21.29 -1.49 16.03
N GLU A 11 -21.18 -2.41 15.07
CA GLU A 11 -22.32 -3.15 14.52
C GLU A 11 -22.87 -4.18 15.52
N GLY A 12 -21.98 -4.82 16.31
CA GLY A 12 -22.32 -5.81 17.34
C GLY A 12 -22.57 -5.26 18.74
N LEU A 13 -22.59 -3.94 18.95
CA LEU A 13 -22.56 -3.33 20.28
C LEU A 13 -23.72 -3.78 21.19
N SER A 14 -24.93 -3.89 20.63
CA SER A 14 -26.13 -4.32 21.34
C SER A 14 -26.01 -5.77 21.85
N VAL A 15 -25.38 -6.65 21.07
CA VAL A 15 -25.13 -8.05 21.41
C VAL A 15 -24.05 -8.14 22.50
N ILE A 16 -22.98 -7.37 22.38
CA ILE A 16 -21.87 -7.37 23.34
C ILE A 16 -22.35 -6.90 24.73
N GLN A 17 -23.23 -5.90 24.77
CA GLN A 17 -23.84 -5.42 26.01
C GLN A 17 -24.84 -6.43 26.59
N ALA A 18 -25.66 -7.07 25.76
CA ALA A 18 -26.60 -8.10 26.21
C ALA A 18 -25.90 -9.32 26.86
N PHE A 19 -24.73 -9.70 26.36
CA PHE A 19 -23.91 -10.77 26.94
C PHE A 19 -22.90 -10.28 28.00
N ASN A 20 -22.84 -8.98 28.28
CA ASN A 20 -21.92 -8.33 29.22
C ASN A 20 -20.44 -8.72 29.01
N LYS A 21 -20.00 -8.78 27.73
CA LYS A 21 -18.64 -9.20 27.33
C LYS A 21 -17.75 -8.03 26.87
N THR A 22 -18.10 -6.81 27.23
CA THR A 22 -17.38 -5.58 26.82
C THR A 22 -15.88 -5.63 27.17
N GLU A 23 -15.52 -6.11 28.37
CA GLU A 23 -14.13 -6.17 28.82
C GLU A 23 -13.26 -7.09 27.94
N PHE A 24 -13.82 -8.21 27.46
CA PHE A 24 -13.10 -9.11 26.56
C PHE A 24 -12.76 -8.45 25.22
N PHE A 25 -13.70 -7.67 24.67
CA PHE A 25 -13.47 -6.90 23.44
C PHE A 25 -12.45 -5.76 23.66
N ILE A 26 -12.45 -5.12 24.84
CA ILE A 26 -11.46 -4.11 25.20
C ILE A 26 -10.06 -4.72 25.26
N GLN A 27 -9.88 -5.86 25.95
CA GLN A 27 -8.59 -6.55 26.01
C GLN A 27 -8.10 -6.98 24.62
N THR A 28 -9.01 -7.48 23.78
CA THR A 28 -8.70 -7.83 22.38
C THR A 28 -8.27 -6.61 21.56
N ALA A 29 -8.91 -5.46 21.76
CA ALA A 29 -8.55 -4.21 21.10
C ALA A 29 -7.15 -3.73 21.53
N ILE A 30 -6.86 -3.79 22.83
CA ILE A 30 -5.54 -3.42 23.39
C ILE A 30 -4.45 -4.29 22.78
N GLN A 31 -4.64 -5.62 22.72
CA GLN A 31 -3.66 -6.53 22.15
C GLN A 31 -3.39 -6.24 20.66
N ARG A 32 -4.45 -5.98 19.87
CA ARG A 32 -4.28 -5.62 18.45
C ARG A 32 -3.61 -4.26 18.26
N ASN A 33 -3.87 -3.32 19.18
CA ASN A 33 -3.23 -2.01 19.17
C ASN A 33 -1.73 -2.11 19.47
N ASP A 34 -1.35 -2.91 20.46
CA ASP A 34 0.05 -3.11 20.84
C ASP A 34 0.89 -3.67 19.68
N VAL A 35 0.37 -4.68 18.98
CA VAL A 35 1.03 -5.24 17.76
C VAL A 35 1.20 -4.18 16.66
N HIS A 36 0.18 -3.35 16.46
CA HIS A 36 0.26 -2.25 15.50
C HIS A 36 1.32 -1.23 15.88
N HIS A 37 1.33 -0.79 17.14
CA HIS A 37 2.32 0.17 17.63
C HIS A 37 3.74 -0.39 17.60
N ALA A 38 3.95 -1.66 17.96
CA ALA A 38 5.25 -2.31 17.88
C ALA A 38 5.80 -2.30 16.44
N THR A 39 4.94 -2.54 15.45
CA THR A 39 5.31 -2.50 14.03
C THR A 39 5.69 -1.08 13.59
N VAL A 40 4.87 -0.08 13.94
CA VAL A 40 5.14 1.32 13.61
C VAL A 40 6.43 1.81 14.27
N PHE A 41 6.61 1.51 15.55
CA PHE A 41 7.81 1.90 16.30
C PHE A 41 9.08 1.28 15.72
N THR A 42 9.01 0.03 15.29
CA THR A 42 10.14 -0.64 14.62
C THR A 42 10.48 0.04 13.29
N GLY A 43 9.47 0.44 12.51
CA GLY A 43 9.67 1.20 11.28
C GLY A 43 10.36 2.55 11.51
N GLU A 44 9.88 3.32 12.49
CA GLU A 44 10.48 4.61 12.85
C GLU A 44 11.92 4.42 13.37
N SER A 45 12.17 3.42 14.20
CA SER A 45 13.50 3.12 14.73
C SER A 45 14.51 2.82 13.62
N LEU A 46 14.08 2.11 12.56
CA LEU A 46 14.92 1.83 11.39
C LEU A 46 15.24 3.11 10.60
N ASN A 47 14.26 4.01 10.46
CA ASN A 47 14.43 5.29 9.79
C ASN A 47 15.45 6.18 10.54
N LEU A 48 15.37 6.24 11.87
CA LEU A 48 16.34 6.97 12.70
C LEU A 48 17.73 6.33 12.64
N TRP A 49 17.80 5.00 12.65
CA TRP A 49 19.08 4.28 12.55
C TRP A 49 19.80 4.61 11.24
N LEU A 50 19.08 4.60 10.11
CA LEU A 50 19.64 4.97 8.80
C LEU A 50 20.08 6.45 8.76
N ALA A 51 19.26 7.35 9.31
CA ALA A 51 19.60 8.77 9.42
C ALA A 51 20.89 8.98 10.24
N HIS A 52 21.02 8.28 11.36
CA HIS A 52 22.21 8.35 12.21
C HIS A 52 23.49 7.95 11.47
N TRP A 53 23.45 6.88 10.67
CA TRP A 53 24.61 6.46 9.89
C TRP A 53 25.06 7.52 8.91
N CYS A 54 24.14 8.28 8.35
CA CYS A 54 24.57 9.33 7.44
C CYS A 54 24.96 10.64 8.10
N ASP A 55 24.37 10.98 9.25
CA ASP A 55 24.93 12.04 10.07
C ASP A 55 26.38 11.70 10.48
N LEU A 56 26.68 10.41 10.73
CA LEU A 56 28.06 9.94 10.96
C LEU A 56 28.95 10.16 9.72
N TYR A 57 28.49 9.83 8.52
CA TYR A 57 29.24 10.12 7.29
C TYR A 57 29.44 11.62 7.07
N GLY A 58 28.43 12.45 7.34
CA GLY A 58 28.53 13.91 7.31
C GLY A 58 29.58 14.43 8.29
N ALA A 59 29.61 13.91 9.51
CA ALA A 59 30.61 14.27 10.52
C ALA A 59 32.03 13.88 10.08
N ILE A 60 32.21 12.72 9.45
CA ILE A 60 33.50 12.29 8.89
C ILE A 60 33.96 13.25 7.78
N LEU A 61 33.05 13.71 6.92
CA LEU A 61 33.37 14.69 5.88
C LEU A 61 33.81 16.03 6.46
N VAL A 62 33.10 16.54 7.47
CA VAL A 62 33.50 17.79 8.15
C VAL A 62 34.86 17.65 8.82
N LEU A 63 35.13 16.50 9.45
CA LEU A 63 36.44 16.20 10.03
C LEU A 63 37.52 16.19 8.95
N ALA A 64 37.27 15.54 7.81
CA ALA A 64 38.21 15.54 6.68
C ALA A 64 38.50 16.97 6.19
N VAL A 65 37.47 17.78 5.97
CA VAL A 65 37.61 19.19 5.58
C VAL A 65 38.43 19.97 6.61
N SER A 66 38.24 19.70 7.90
CA SER A 66 39.03 20.31 8.97
C SER A 66 40.49 19.86 8.98
N CYS A 67 40.78 18.58 8.72
CA CYS A 67 42.16 18.09 8.61
C CYS A 67 42.87 18.73 7.41
N PHE A 68 42.21 18.83 6.26
CA PHE A 68 42.75 19.51 5.09
C PHE A 68 42.98 21.00 5.35
N ALA A 69 42.03 21.67 6.01
CA ALA A 69 42.16 23.08 6.39
C ALA A 69 43.39 23.36 7.26
N VAL A 70 43.70 22.47 8.22
CA VAL A 70 44.89 22.61 9.08
C VAL A 70 46.16 22.29 8.32
N GLY A 71 46.17 21.24 7.47
CA GLY A 71 47.36 20.85 6.70
C GLY A 71 47.75 21.86 5.61
N LEU A 72 46.78 22.60 5.07
CA LEU A 72 46.96 23.61 4.02
C LEU A 72 46.89 25.04 4.56
N ALA A 73 46.96 25.22 5.88
CA ALA A 73 46.75 26.52 6.54
C ALA A 73 47.75 27.61 6.10
N GLU A 74 48.95 27.22 5.64
CA GLU A 74 49.97 28.17 5.17
C GLU A 74 49.84 28.54 3.68
N GLU A 75 49.19 27.69 2.87
CA GLU A 75 49.02 27.91 1.42
C GLU A 75 47.63 28.45 1.03
N LEU A 76 46.59 28.13 1.82
CA LEU A 76 45.21 28.52 1.52
C LEU A 76 44.76 29.71 2.37
N GLY A 77 44.26 30.75 1.70
CA GLY A 77 43.65 31.89 2.37
C GLY A 77 42.45 31.49 3.24
N ALA A 78 42.38 32.03 4.47
CA ALA A 78 41.34 31.74 5.45
C ALA A 78 39.91 31.90 4.92
N ALA A 79 39.70 32.80 3.95
CA ALA A 79 38.40 33.01 3.30
C ALA A 79 37.92 31.79 2.50
N THR A 80 38.81 31.10 1.78
CA THR A 80 38.47 29.92 0.97
C THR A 80 38.14 28.72 1.85
N VAL A 81 38.87 28.56 2.95
CA VAL A 81 38.61 27.52 3.97
C VAL A 81 37.25 27.73 4.63
N GLY A 82 36.95 28.96 5.08
CA GLY A 82 35.65 29.29 5.66
C GLY A 82 34.48 29.08 4.68
N LEU A 83 34.69 29.37 3.39
CA LEU A 83 33.70 29.10 2.34
C LEU A 83 33.46 27.59 2.17
N ALA A 84 34.52 26.79 2.13
CA ALA A 84 34.42 25.33 2.03
C ALA A 84 33.71 24.70 3.24
N PHE A 85 34.01 25.17 4.46
CA PHE A 85 33.30 24.76 5.66
C PHE A 85 31.82 25.14 5.62
N SER A 86 31.50 26.37 5.22
CA SER A 86 30.12 26.83 5.12
C SER A 86 29.32 26.00 4.12
N ASN A 87 29.92 25.68 2.97
CA ASN A 87 29.30 24.82 1.96
C ASN A 87 29.09 23.39 2.49
N THR A 88 30.09 22.82 3.15
CA THR A 88 30.01 21.46 3.72
C THR A 88 28.90 21.38 4.76
N ILE A 89 28.86 22.30 5.72
CA ILE A 89 27.81 22.35 6.76
C ILE A 89 26.43 22.50 6.11
N GLN A 90 26.31 23.32 5.05
CA GLN A 90 25.05 23.47 4.35
C GLN A 90 24.59 22.17 3.68
N MET A 91 25.51 21.41 3.07
CA MET A 91 25.23 20.07 2.55
C MET A 91 24.76 19.09 3.64
N LEU A 92 25.35 19.15 4.83
CA LEU A 92 24.92 18.32 5.97
C LEU A 92 23.47 18.61 6.35
N VAL A 93 23.07 19.89 6.42
CA VAL A 93 21.68 20.25 6.73
C VAL A 93 20.74 19.67 5.66
N PHE A 94 21.07 19.82 4.38
CA PHE A 94 20.25 19.23 3.30
C PHE A 94 20.15 17.71 3.38
N TYR A 95 21.17 17.04 3.90
CA TYR A 95 21.17 15.59 4.03
C TYR A 95 20.06 15.11 4.99
N THR A 96 19.92 15.73 6.16
CA THR A 96 18.86 15.41 7.13
C THR A 96 17.46 15.55 6.50
N TRP A 97 17.24 16.62 5.71
CA TRP A 97 15.99 16.82 4.99
C TRP A 97 15.79 15.81 3.85
N SER A 98 16.87 15.42 3.18
CA SER A 98 16.85 14.46 2.06
C SER A 98 16.44 13.07 2.51
N VAL A 99 16.94 12.58 3.65
CA VAL A 99 16.53 11.28 4.21
C VAL A 99 15.04 11.28 4.53
N ARG A 100 14.53 12.36 5.13
CA ARG A 100 13.11 12.49 5.43
C ARG A 100 12.27 12.44 4.15
N PHE A 101 12.71 13.13 3.09
CA PHE A 101 12.02 13.12 1.80
C PHE A 101 12.09 11.74 1.12
N LEU A 102 13.22 11.06 1.17
CA LEU A 102 13.38 9.71 0.65
C LEU A 102 12.46 8.71 1.38
N ALA A 103 12.37 8.79 2.71
CA ALA A 103 11.47 7.93 3.49
C ALA A 103 10.00 8.12 3.09
N GLU A 104 9.55 9.37 2.92
CA GLU A 104 8.20 9.68 2.46
C GLU A 104 7.96 9.15 1.03
N SER A 105 8.94 9.34 0.13
CA SER A 105 8.87 8.86 -1.24
C SER A 105 8.77 7.35 -1.33
N LEU A 106 9.57 6.63 -0.54
CA LEU A 106 9.55 5.17 -0.47
C LEU A 106 8.21 4.65 0.06
N PHE A 107 7.64 5.31 1.07
CA PHE A 107 6.32 4.96 1.59
C PHE A 107 5.23 5.14 0.51
N ASN A 108 5.27 6.26 -0.21
CA ASN A 108 4.34 6.53 -1.30
C ASN A 108 4.47 5.52 -2.44
N LEU A 109 5.70 5.13 -2.80
CA LEU A 109 5.94 4.12 -3.83
C LEU A 109 5.41 2.74 -3.41
N ALA A 110 5.66 2.34 -2.16
CA ALA A 110 5.13 1.08 -1.62
C ALA A 110 3.59 1.05 -1.62
N ALA A 111 2.94 2.19 -1.36
CA ALA A 111 1.49 2.31 -1.45
C ALA A 111 0.98 2.10 -2.89
N VAL A 112 1.66 2.70 -3.88
CA VAL A 112 1.32 2.53 -5.30
C VAL A 112 1.53 1.09 -5.75
N GLU A 113 2.63 0.45 -5.35
CA GLU A 113 2.89 -0.96 -5.63
C GLU A 113 1.75 -1.85 -5.13
N LYS A 114 1.30 -1.63 -3.90
CA LYS A 114 0.18 -2.37 -3.30
C LYS A 114 -1.13 -2.17 -4.08
N ILE A 115 -1.42 -0.96 -4.52
CA ILE A 115 -2.61 -0.67 -5.34
C ILE A 115 -2.51 -1.37 -6.70
N GLY A 116 -1.35 -1.30 -7.35
CA GLY A 116 -1.11 -1.98 -8.63
C GLY A 116 -1.26 -3.50 -8.51
N TRP A 117 -0.77 -4.07 -7.41
CA TRP A 117 -0.94 -5.49 -7.11
C TRP A 117 -2.42 -5.86 -6.94
N LEU A 118 -3.20 -5.07 -6.20
CA LEU A 118 -4.64 -5.29 -6.03
C LEU A 118 -5.40 -5.22 -7.36
N ALA A 119 -5.05 -4.28 -8.25
CA ALA A 119 -5.70 -4.13 -9.54
C ALA A 119 -5.46 -5.31 -10.49
N THR A 120 -4.29 -5.96 -10.42
CA THR A 120 -3.89 -7.01 -11.37
C THR A 120 -4.13 -8.42 -10.83
N SER A 121 -4.00 -8.61 -9.52
CA SER A 121 -3.96 -9.95 -8.90
C SER A 121 -5.33 -10.43 -8.42
N ILE A 122 -6.34 -9.56 -8.43
CA ILE A 122 -7.72 -9.94 -8.08
C ILE A 122 -8.47 -10.24 -9.37
N PRO A 123 -9.04 -11.45 -9.53
CA PRO A 123 -9.81 -11.79 -10.72
C PRO A 123 -11.02 -10.85 -10.86
N VAL A 124 -11.16 -10.24 -12.03
CA VAL A 124 -12.26 -9.33 -12.32
C VAL A 124 -13.57 -10.10 -12.42
N GLU A 125 -14.42 -10.00 -11.40
CA GLU A 125 -15.74 -10.65 -11.35
C GLU A 125 -16.70 -10.18 -12.47
N GLY A 126 -16.33 -9.16 -13.25
CA GLY A 126 -17.09 -8.61 -14.37
C GLY A 126 -16.82 -9.21 -15.75
N ALA A 127 -15.71 -9.95 -15.96
CA ALA A 127 -15.39 -10.51 -17.28
C ALA A 127 -16.42 -11.56 -17.74
N ALA A 128 -17.07 -12.25 -16.82
CA ALA A 128 -18.17 -13.17 -17.13
C ALA A 128 -19.49 -12.46 -17.47
N LYS A 129 -19.71 -11.22 -16.97
CA LYS A 129 -20.96 -10.47 -17.20
C LYS A 129 -20.93 -9.62 -18.46
N ALA A 130 -19.75 -9.16 -18.90
CA ALA A 130 -19.63 -8.36 -20.12
C ALA A 130 -19.85 -9.18 -21.41
N ASP A 131 -19.52 -10.47 -21.40
CA ASP A 131 -19.76 -11.37 -22.55
C ASP A 131 -21.25 -11.77 -22.65
N GLN A 132 -21.94 -11.92 -21.50
CA GLN A 132 -23.37 -12.21 -21.46
C GLN A 132 -24.26 -11.05 -21.94
N THR A 133 -23.92 -9.79 -21.63
CA THR A 133 -24.69 -8.63 -22.15
C THR A 133 -24.42 -8.35 -23.63
N LEU A 134 -23.24 -8.71 -24.15
CA LEU A 134 -22.95 -8.58 -25.57
C LEU A 134 -23.67 -9.69 -26.37
N ALA A 135 -23.75 -10.92 -25.83
CA ALA A 135 -24.49 -12.02 -26.44
C ALA A 135 -26.03 -11.84 -26.38
N SER A 136 -26.57 -11.17 -25.37
CA SER A 136 -28.03 -10.95 -25.24
C SER A 136 -28.60 -9.84 -26.13
N SER A 137 -27.78 -9.13 -26.91
CA SER A 137 -28.25 -8.03 -27.78
C SER A 137 -28.38 -8.39 -29.27
N THR A 138 -28.10 -9.64 -29.65
CA THR A 138 -28.41 -10.11 -31.03
C THR A 138 -29.80 -10.75 -31.08
N SER A 139 -30.84 -9.95 -30.86
CA SER A 139 -32.14 -10.15 -31.50
C SER A 139 -33.03 -8.93 -31.30
N THR A 140 -33.30 -8.24 -32.41
CA THR A 140 -34.49 -7.40 -32.71
C THR A 140 -34.13 -5.96 -33.12
N SER A 141 -34.04 -5.77 -34.44
CA SER A 141 -34.65 -4.68 -35.23
C SER A 141 -34.74 -3.28 -34.60
N GLY A 142 -33.89 -2.38 -35.11
CA GLY A 142 -34.29 -1.06 -35.63
C GLY A 142 -34.53 0.09 -34.66
N GLY A 143 -33.61 1.08 -34.64
CA GLY A 143 -33.93 2.47 -34.29
C GLY A 143 -32.91 3.24 -33.46
N LYS A 144 -32.19 4.17 -34.14
CA LYS A 144 -31.41 5.35 -33.66
C LYS A 144 -30.17 5.12 -32.74
N PRO A 145 -29.02 5.76 -33.04
CA PRO A 145 -27.84 5.70 -32.18
C PRO A 145 -27.93 6.73 -31.03
N ASP A 146 -27.71 6.28 -29.80
CA ASP A 146 -27.46 7.15 -28.65
C ASP A 146 -26.02 6.93 -28.16
N LEU A 147 -25.31 8.03 -27.89
CA LEU A 147 -23.89 8.07 -27.55
C LEU A 147 -23.67 7.49 -26.14
N SER A 148 -22.94 6.37 -26.01
CA SER A 148 -22.19 6.09 -24.80
C SER A 148 -20.87 5.39 -25.12
N ILE A 149 -19.81 5.89 -24.48
CA ILE A 149 -18.40 5.64 -24.78
C ILE A 149 -18.06 4.14 -24.65
N VAL A 150 -17.65 3.53 -25.76
CA VAL A 150 -17.01 2.22 -25.80
C VAL A 150 -15.50 2.44 -25.66
N VAL A 151 -14.95 2.17 -24.47
CA VAL A 151 -13.50 2.02 -24.30
C VAL A 151 -13.13 0.58 -24.69
N SER A 152 -12.65 0.42 -25.92
CA SER A 152 -11.97 -0.79 -26.38
C SER A 152 -10.51 -0.70 -25.98
N ALA A 153 -10.05 -1.60 -25.11
CA ALA A 153 -8.63 -1.85 -24.87
C ALA A 153 -8.35 -3.32 -25.21
N GLY A 154 -7.66 -3.55 -26.33
CA GLY A 154 -7.44 -4.88 -26.87
C GLY A 154 -6.30 -5.66 -26.22
N GLY A 155 -6.34 -6.98 -26.48
CA GLY A 155 -5.13 -7.80 -26.67
C GLY A 155 -4.90 -8.93 -25.67
N LYS A 156 -5.40 -10.15 -25.98
CA LYS A 156 -4.62 -11.39 -26.21
C LYS A 156 -5.56 -12.62 -26.24
N GLN A 157 -5.47 -13.39 -27.33
CA GLN A 157 -6.18 -14.65 -27.54
C GLN A 157 -5.65 -15.76 -26.61
N ALA A 158 -6.55 -16.54 -26.00
CA ALA A 158 -6.21 -17.83 -25.39
C ALA A 158 -7.29 -18.90 -25.69
N LYS A 159 -6.82 -19.89 -26.45
CA LYS A 159 -7.33 -21.23 -26.81
C LYS A 159 -8.58 -21.81 -26.11
N SER A 160 -9.59 -22.05 -26.95
CA SER A 160 -10.42 -23.26 -27.14
C SER A 160 -10.44 -24.33 -26.03
N GLY A 161 -11.60 -24.43 -25.38
CA GLY A 161 -12.12 -25.60 -24.67
C GLY A 161 -13.65 -25.53 -24.75
N THR A 162 -14.29 -26.64 -25.15
CA THR A 162 -15.72 -26.74 -25.50
C THR A 162 -16.65 -26.31 -24.37
N MET A 163 -17.45 -25.27 -24.61
CA MET A 163 -18.49 -24.70 -23.75
C MET A 163 -19.87 -25.27 -24.15
N ASP A 164 -20.69 -25.68 -23.18
CA ASP A 164 -22.14 -25.80 -23.37
C ASP A 164 -22.76 -24.40 -23.50
N ALA A 165 -23.91 -24.29 -24.17
CA ALA A 165 -24.56 -23.07 -24.65
C ALA A 165 -24.99 -22.02 -23.59
N ASP A 166 -24.48 -22.11 -22.37
CA ASP A 166 -24.75 -21.17 -21.27
C ASP A 166 -23.50 -20.78 -20.45
N GLY A 167 -22.29 -20.93 -21.03
CA GLY A 167 -21.06 -20.29 -20.51
C GLY A 167 -20.60 -20.69 -19.09
N ALA A 168 -21.29 -21.62 -18.43
CA ALA A 168 -20.95 -22.10 -17.10
C ALA A 168 -20.16 -23.41 -17.19
N PRO A 169 -19.05 -23.59 -16.44
CA PRO A 169 -18.49 -24.92 -16.23
C PRO A 169 -19.55 -25.80 -15.56
N ILE A 170 -19.59 -27.10 -15.93
CA ILE A 170 -20.71 -28.05 -15.75
C ILE A 170 -21.24 -28.25 -14.31
N ASN A 171 -20.63 -27.58 -13.32
CA ASN A 171 -20.96 -27.67 -11.90
C ASN A 171 -21.08 -26.29 -11.20
N TRP A 172 -21.23 -25.18 -11.94
CA TRP A 172 -21.26 -23.84 -11.34
C TRP A 172 -22.65 -23.51 -10.76
N PRO A 173 -22.77 -23.18 -9.46
CA PRO A 173 -24.07 -22.93 -8.83
C PRO A 173 -24.69 -21.63 -9.35
N SER A 174 -25.88 -21.73 -9.94
CA SER A 174 -26.62 -20.61 -10.56
C SER A 174 -27.22 -19.63 -9.53
N ARG A 175 -27.07 -19.91 -8.22
CA ARG A 175 -27.50 -19.04 -7.11
C ARG A 175 -26.43 -19.06 -6.03
N GLY A 176 -26.00 -17.87 -5.58
CA GLY A 176 -25.09 -17.67 -4.45
C GLY A 176 -25.76 -17.94 -3.10
N THR A 177 -26.41 -19.09 -2.95
CA THR A 177 -27.01 -19.52 -1.69
C THR A 177 -25.92 -20.23 -0.89
N VAL A 178 -25.46 -19.61 0.19
CA VAL A 178 -24.61 -20.29 1.19
C VAL A 178 -25.51 -21.25 1.96
N VAL A 179 -25.45 -22.53 1.61
CA VAL A 179 -26.12 -23.60 2.37
C VAL A 179 -25.12 -24.11 3.40
N PHE A 180 -25.40 -23.86 4.68
CA PHE A 180 -24.62 -24.41 5.78
C PHE A 180 -25.12 -25.82 6.10
N ASP A 181 -24.70 -26.81 5.31
CA ASP A 181 -24.91 -28.20 5.70
C ASP A 181 -23.87 -28.59 6.75
N ASN A 182 -24.36 -29.01 7.92
CA ASN A 182 -23.59 -29.61 9.02
C ASN A 182 -22.55 -28.72 9.74
N VAL A 183 -22.79 -27.42 9.87
CA VAL A 183 -22.01 -26.58 10.80
C VAL A 183 -22.65 -26.59 12.18
N TRP A 184 -22.01 -27.27 13.13
CA TRP A 184 -22.34 -27.18 14.55
C TRP A 184 -21.32 -26.23 15.19
N MET A 185 -21.78 -25.15 15.82
CA MET A 185 -20.93 -24.32 16.67
C MET A 185 -20.56 -25.13 17.92
N LYS A 186 -19.28 -25.16 18.29
CA LYS A 186 -18.77 -25.77 19.52
C LYS A 186 -18.42 -24.70 20.53
#